data_AF-A0A7C5MUF3-F1
#
_entry.id   AF-A0A7C5MUF3-F1
#
_cell.length_a   1.000
_cell.length_b   1.000
_cell.length_c   1.000
_cell.angle_alpha   90.00
_cell.angle_beta   90.00
_cell.angle_gamma   90.00
#
_symmetry.space_group_name_H-M   'P 1'
#
loop_
_entity.id
_entity.type
_entity.pdbx_description
1 polymer ?
#
loop_
_entity_poly.entity_id
_entity_poly.type
_entity_poly.pdbx_seq_one_letter_code
_entity_poly.pdbx_strand_id
1 'polypeptide(L)'
;MKKRKNKFLFFLFISAFIIAEENFIYLGGKKISFFMDKKTAAFYLENPYPREKEFKTLLFKDNPPTSFLMFQIKNNLYKFSDNVMEVENFNFNDSYINLVLKKEGIVFNVYFIITNVIRKNMDNSIIIYSEIVNKNTNSTRAGIRFLLDTVYGENKKNPVIYTSTKEKIEYDKIVTKELVPDFFFTGYADPLESYFYDGLYIYPSINDFKPEKVIIGNWKKLYQMKSIFIPEPKARFKYNPYSNPDTAICIFYEFILKPDEKIGFGCALSIEQIPKDKLKISSFLVEEVSNAVSKETLESKQPQEMAEKLGETKVSKTPVETNQEFLLLDTQLKLLEKLLELVDKIEAKFFQTNEKSAGYIERKTEPELTPQAKIFIQAEEKKVPATEENLSNRISKLEEEYEKKLKAMEESYNKEKPATKPPKARDKKKEIEKTIREVDSQLYLLEKLIELKGDLKDFSSGKIKEIEDKIKKLEEETGKQ
;
A
#
# COMPACT_ATOMS: atom_id res chain seq x y z
N MET A 1 -8.31 21.37 -71.75
CA MET A 1 -8.17 21.33 -70.27
C MET A 1 -8.44 19.91 -69.75
N LYS A 2 -7.40 19.11 -69.45
CA LYS A 2 -7.53 17.77 -68.87
C LYS A 2 -7.34 17.85 -67.34
N LYS A 3 -8.40 17.65 -66.57
CA LYS A 3 -8.36 17.57 -65.10
C LYS A 3 -7.64 16.29 -64.66
N ARG A 4 -6.40 16.41 -64.19
CA ARG A 4 -5.68 15.34 -63.46
C ARG A 4 -6.34 15.20 -62.08
N LYS A 5 -7.01 14.07 -61.83
CA LYS A 5 -7.55 13.71 -60.51
C LYS A 5 -6.40 13.20 -59.63
N ASN A 6 -6.06 13.96 -58.59
CA ASN A 6 -5.14 13.56 -57.53
C ASN A 6 -5.72 12.34 -56.77
N LYS A 7 -5.23 11.13 -57.08
CA LYS A 7 -5.50 9.90 -56.32
C LYS A 7 -4.48 9.64 -55.21
N PHE A 8 -3.54 10.55 -54.97
CA PHE A 8 -2.40 10.32 -54.10
C PHE A 8 -2.63 10.73 -52.63
N LEU A 9 -3.78 11.30 -52.28
CA LEU A 9 -4.04 11.84 -50.93
C LEU A 9 -4.86 10.91 -50.01
N PHE A 10 -5.06 9.65 -50.38
CA PHE A 10 -5.83 8.69 -49.57
C PHE A 10 -4.97 7.65 -48.85
N PHE A 11 -3.64 7.63 -49.08
CA PHE A 11 -2.73 6.65 -48.50
C PHE A 11 -2.00 7.12 -47.22
N LEU A 12 -2.23 8.35 -46.77
CA LEU A 12 -1.56 8.95 -45.60
C LEU A 12 -2.40 8.91 -44.29
N PHE A 13 -3.56 8.24 -44.31
CA PHE A 13 -4.42 8.09 -43.12
C PHE A 13 -4.44 6.66 -42.53
N ILE A 14 -3.73 5.69 -43.12
CA ILE A 14 -3.76 4.29 -42.67
C ILE A 14 -2.61 3.98 -41.69
N SER A 15 -1.57 4.81 -41.58
CA SER A 15 -0.38 4.53 -40.75
C SER A 15 -0.42 5.08 -39.32
N ALA A 16 -1.56 5.62 -38.85
CA ALA A 16 -1.69 6.16 -37.50
C ALA A 16 -2.55 5.30 -36.56
N PHE A 17 -2.88 4.06 -36.94
CA PHE A 17 -3.15 3.02 -35.94
C PHE A 17 -1.81 2.58 -35.35
N ILE A 18 -1.20 3.49 -34.58
CA ILE A 18 -0.22 3.12 -33.57
C ILE A 18 -0.97 2.12 -32.71
N ILE A 19 -0.58 0.85 -32.83
CA ILE A 19 -0.98 -0.22 -31.94
C ILE A 19 -0.59 0.27 -30.55
N ALA A 20 -1.55 0.84 -29.83
CA ALA A 20 -1.38 1.09 -28.41
C ALA A 20 -1.20 -0.30 -27.83
N GLU A 21 0.04 -0.69 -27.55
CA GLU A 21 0.33 -1.92 -26.84
C GLU A 21 -0.59 -1.93 -25.63
N GLU A 22 -1.46 -2.93 -25.57
CA GLU A 22 -2.27 -3.13 -24.39
C GLU A 22 -1.30 -3.32 -23.22
N ASN A 23 -1.24 -2.32 -22.33
CA ASN A 23 -0.41 -2.33 -21.13
C ASN A 23 -0.88 -3.39 -20.13
N PHE A 24 -1.97 -4.10 -20.42
CA PHE A 24 -2.53 -5.14 -19.60
C PHE A 24 -2.18 -6.53 -20.13
N ILE A 25 -1.88 -7.44 -19.21
CA ILE A 25 -1.94 -8.89 -19.44
C ILE A 25 -3.35 -9.35 -19.06
N TYR A 26 -3.91 -10.24 -19.88
CA TYR A 26 -5.25 -10.81 -19.69
C TYR A 26 -5.15 -12.31 -19.43
N LEU A 27 -5.86 -12.79 -18.41
CA LEU A 27 -6.15 -14.22 -18.20
C LEU A 27 -7.66 -14.43 -18.26
N GLY A 28 -8.09 -15.28 -19.19
CA GLY A 28 -9.51 -15.54 -19.47
C GLY A 28 -10.01 -16.85 -18.87
N GLY A 29 -11.01 -16.76 -17.99
CA GLY A 29 -11.76 -17.88 -17.44
C GLY A 29 -13.19 -17.87 -17.95
N LYS A 30 -13.96 -18.90 -17.60
CA LYS A 30 -15.34 -19.03 -18.09
C LYS A 30 -16.25 -17.95 -17.52
N LYS A 31 -16.14 -17.67 -16.23
CA LYS A 31 -16.91 -16.63 -15.53
C LYS A 31 -16.05 -15.56 -14.88
N ILE A 32 -14.72 -15.64 -14.98
CA ILE A 32 -13.82 -14.67 -14.39
C ILE A 32 -12.77 -14.24 -15.41
N SER A 33 -12.52 -12.94 -15.48
CA SER A 33 -11.53 -12.32 -16.34
C SER A 33 -10.57 -11.55 -15.46
N PHE A 34 -9.28 -11.84 -15.55
CA PHE A 34 -8.23 -11.18 -14.78
C PHE A 34 -7.38 -10.31 -15.69
N PHE A 35 -7.08 -9.10 -15.22
CA PHE A 35 -6.29 -8.13 -15.95
C PHE A 35 -5.21 -7.57 -15.03
N MET A 36 -3.97 -7.52 -15.50
CA MET A 36 -2.84 -6.99 -14.74
C MET A 36 -2.03 -6.01 -15.58
N ASP A 37 -1.79 -4.82 -15.05
CA ASP A 37 -0.93 -3.82 -15.67
C ASP A 37 0.54 -4.28 -15.60
N LYS A 38 1.20 -4.32 -16.76
CA LYS A 38 2.58 -4.81 -16.92
C LYS A 38 3.61 -3.98 -16.16
N LYS A 39 3.36 -2.70 -15.96
CA LYS A 39 4.33 -1.76 -15.36
C LYS A 39 4.23 -1.70 -13.84
N THR A 40 3.02 -1.83 -13.32
CA THR A 40 2.72 -1.65 -11.90
C THR A 40 2.40 -2.95 -11.18
N ALA A 41 2.13 -4.03 -11.93
CA ALA A 41 1.57 -5.29 -11.43
C ALA A 41 0.26 -5.09 -10.66
N ALA A 42 -0.38 -3.93 -10.80
CA ALA A 42 -1.71 -3.69 -10.27
C ALA A 42 -2.73 -4.43 -11.14
N PHE A 43 -3.79 -4.94 -10.53
CA PHE A 43 -4.73 -5.82 -11.20
C PHE A 43 -6.18 -5.53 -10.84
N TYR A 44 -7.09 -6.04 -11.67
CA TYR A 44 -8.52 -6.04 -11.41
C TYR A 44 -9.17 -7.32 -11.93
N LEU A 45 -10.41 -7.53 -11.53
CA LEU A 45 -11.20 -8.71 -11.88
C LEU A 45 -12.56 -8.29 -12.44
N GLU A 46 -12.98 -8.97 -13.49
CA GLU A 46 -14.33 -8.85 -14.06
C GLU A 46 -15.04 -10.21 -14.10
N ASN A 47 -16.36 -10.20 -13.95
CA ASN A 47 -17.25 -11.27 -14.38
C ASN A 47 -17.78 -10.90 -15.78
N PRO A 48 -17.40 -11.59 -16.86
CA PRO A 48 -17.87 -11.29 -18.22
C PRO A 48 -19.35 -11.62 -18.42
N TYR A 49 -19.95 -12.46 -17.57
CA TYR A 49 -21.34 -12.90 -17.66
C TYR A 49 -22.06 -12.73 -16.30
N PRO A 50 -22.15 -11.50 -15.76
CA PRO A 50 -22.82 -11.28 -14.50
C PRO A 50 -24.33 -11.35 -14.69
N ARG A 51 -25.07 -11.79 -13.66
CA ARG A 51 -26.54 -11.79 -13.71
C ARG A 51 -27.08 -10.35 -13.76
N GLU A 52 -26.46 -9.45 -12.99
CA GLU A 52 -26.74 -8.01 -13.03
C GLU A 52 -25.49 -7.22 -13.41
N LYS A 53 -25.66 -6.14 -14.17
CA LYS A 53 -24.53 -5.36 -14.72
C LYS A 53 -23.59 -4.79 -13.66
N GLU A 54 -24.08 -4.54 -12.45
CA GLU A 54 -23.28 -4.02 -11.34
C GLU A 54 -22.25 -5.03 -10.80
N PHE A 55 -22.43 -6.34 -11.05
CA PHE A 55 -21.47 -7.38 -10.69
C PHE A 55 -20.46 -7.66 -11.81
N LYS A 56 -20.41 -6.84 -12.87
CA LYS A 56 -19.40 -6.99 -13.91
C LYS A 56 -18.00 -6.79 -13.36
N THR A 57 -17.79 -5.81 -12.50
CA THR A 57 -16.48 -5.50 -11.92
C THR A 57 -16.43 -6.06 -10.50
N LEU A 58 -15.48 -6.96 -10.22
CA LEU A 58 -15.35 -7.64 -8.93
C LEU A 58 -14.28 -6.98 -8.05
N LEU A 59 -13.19 -6.53 -8.67
CA LEU A 59 -12.17 -5.68 -8.05
C LEU A 59 -12.03 -4.38 -8.85
N PHE A 60 -11.78 -3.25 -8.19
CA PHE A 60 -11.84 -1.93 -8.80
C PHE A 60 -10.96 -1.79 -10.05
N LYS A 61 -11.62 -1.36 -11.13
CA LYS A 61 -10.99 -1.06 -12.41
C LYS A 61 -10.76 0.45 -12.50
N ASP A 62 -9.71 0.93 -11.84
CA ASP A 62 -9.17 2.28 -12.00
C ASP A 62 -7.97 2.26 -12.97
N ASN A 63 -7.45 3.43 -13.35
CA ASN A 63 -6.27 3.57 -14.20
C ASN A 63 -5.15 4.36 -13.48
N PRO A 64 -4.17 3.70 -12.84
CA PRO A 64 -3.99 2.24 -12.77
C PRO A 64 -4.94 1.58 -11.77
N PRO A 65 -5.14 0.25 -11.84
CA PRO A 65 -5.93 -0.48 -10.86
C PRO A 65 -5.40 -0.30 -9.44
N THR A 66 -6.29 -0.45 -8.45
CA THR A 66 -6.00 -0.20 -7.03
C THR A 66 -5.74 -1.47 -6.23
N SER A 67 -5.97 -2.65 -6.80
CA SER A 67 -5.50 -3.91 -6.20
C SER A 67 -4.06 -4.20 -6.62
N PHE A 68 -3.18 -4.53 -5.68
CA PHE A 68 -1.76 -4.77 -5.94
C PHE A 68 -1.11 -5.59 -4.81
N LEU A 69 0.15 -5.95 -5.05
CA LEU A 69 1.02 -6.65 -4.10
C LEU A 69 2.07 -5.70 -3.51
N MET A 70 2.35 -5.85 -2.21
CA MET A 70 3.54 -5.29 -1.58
C MET A 70 4.38 -6.40 -0.97
N PHE A 71 5.70 -6.30 -1.13
CA PHE A 71 6.67 -7.25 -0.63
C PHE A 71 7.31 -6.67 0.62
N GLN A 72 7.37 -7.45 1.68
CA GLN A 72 7.98 -7.06 2.94
C GLN A 72 9.30 -7.79 3.13
N ILE A 73 10.36 -7.05 3.45
CA ILE A 73 11.66 -7.61 3.86
C ILE A 73 12.12 -6.81 5.07
N LYS A 74 12.39 -7.51 6.17
CA LYS A 74 12.61 -6.92 7.50
C LYS A 74 11.41 -6.02 7.86
N ASN A 75 11.65 -4.71 7.95
CA ASN A 75 10.63 -3.70 8.26
C ASN A 75 10.28 -2.81 7.06
N ASN A 76 10.85 -3.08 5.88
CA ASN A 76 10.66 -2.29 4.68
C ASN A 76 9.59 -2.92 3.78
N LEU A 77 8.88 -2.05 3.06
CA LEU A 77 7.84 -2.44 2.12
C LEU A 77 8.21 -1.95 0.72
N TYR A 78 8.16 -2.86 -0.22
CA TYR A 78 8.51 -2.62 -1.62
C TYR A 78 7.27 -2.88 -2.47
N LYS A 79 6.87 -1.90 -3.27
CA LYS A 79 5.85 -2.08 -4.30
C LYS A 79 6.54 -2.31 -5.64
N PHE A 80 5.95 -3.17 -6.47
CA PHE A 80 6.50 -3.45 -7.81
C PHE A 80 6.67 -2.18 -8.65
N SER A 81 5.68 -1.28 -8.62
CA SER A 81 5.69 0.00 -9.34
C SER A 81 6.83 0.95 -8.96
N ASP A 82 7.47 0.74 -7.82
CA ASP A 82 8.54 1.62 -7.34
C ASP A 82 9.89 1.29 -8.02
N ASN A 83 9.95 0.21 -8.82
CA ASN A 83 11.14 -0.27 -9.55
C ASN A 83 12.37 -0.51 -8.64
N VAL A 84 12.15 -0.79 -7.36
CA VAL A 84 13.22 -1.01 -6.36
C VAL A 84 13.63 -2.49 -6.27
N MET A 85 12.77 -3.39 -6.75
CA MET A 85 13.01 -4.84 -6.79
C MET A 85 13.58 -5.26 -8.15
N GLU A 86 14.51 -6.19 -8.13
CA GLU A 86 15.04 -6.81 -9.36
C GLU A 86 14.02 -7.80 -9.91
N VAL A 87 13.71 -7.72 -11.21
CA VAL A 87 12.84 -8.68 -11.90
C VAL A 87 13.71 -9.73 -12.56
N GLU A 88 13.76 -10.93 -11.98
CA GLU A 88 14.55 -12.05 -12.54
C GLU A 88 13.80 -12.73 -13.68
N ASN A 89 12.46 -12.79 -13.59
CA ASN A 89 11.62 -13.39 -14.63
C ASN A 89 10.20 -12.79 -14.59
N PHE A 90 9.63 -12.57 -15.77
CA PHE A 90 8.24 -12.15 -15.92
C PHE A 90 7.67 -12.79 -17.19
N ASN A 91 6.96 -13.89 -17.00
CA ASN A 91 6.44 -14.73 -18.07
C ASN A 91 4.95 -14.99 -17.85
N PHE A 92 4.19 -15.07 -18.94
CA PHE A 92 2.76 -15.31 -18.90
C PHE A 92 2.32 -16.07 -20.14
N ASN A 93 1.18 -16.75 -20.01
CA ASN A 93 0.44 -17.34 -21.11
C ASN A 93 -1.07 -17.18 -20.82
N ASP A 94 -1.92 -17.89 -21.56
CA ASP A 94 -3.38 -17.78 -21.40
C ASP A 94 -3.90 -18.28 -20.03
N SER A 95 -3.07 -19.03 -19.30
CA SER A 95 -3.44 -19.77 -18.09
C SER A 95 -2.84 -19.21 -16.81
N TYR A 96 -1.69 -18.55 -16.90
CA TYR A 96 -1.02 -17.99 -15.74
C TYR A 96 -0.11 -16.81 -16.07
N ILE A 97 0.24 -16.09 -15.01
CA ILE A 97 1.32 -15.11 -14.98
C ILE A 97 2.27 -15.53 -13.88
N ASN A 98 3.56 -15.54 -14.15
CA ASN A 98 4.62 -15.78 -13.18
C ASN A 98 5.54 -14.54 -13.14
N LEU A 99 5.76 -14.04 -11.92
CA LEU A 99 6.61 -12.92 -11.62
C LEU A 99 7.63 -13.34 -10.55
N VAL A 100 8.90 -13.38 -10.92
CA VAL A 100 10.02 -13.65 -10.02
C VAL A 100 10.74 -12.35 -9.70
N LEU A 101 10.70 -11.96 -8.43
CA LEU A 101 11.31 -10.74 -7.92
C LEU A 101 12.37 -11.06 -6.88
N LYS A 102 13.39 -10.20 -6.80
CA LYS A 102 14.47 -10.36 -5.84
C LYS A 102 14.87 -9.04 -5.21
N LYS A 103 15.17 -9.10 -3.92
CA LYS A 103 15.74 -7.98 -3.16
C LYS A 103 16.40 -8.50 -1.88
N GLU A 104 17.58 -7.96 -1.54
CA GLU A 104 18.30 -8.29 -0.28
C GLU A 104 18.43 -9.81 -0.01
N GLY A 105 18.71 -10.59 -1.06
CA GLY A 105 18.84 -12.06 -0.97
C GLY A 105 17.52 -12.80 -0.70
N ILE A 106 16.37 -12.12 -0.72
CA ILE A 106 15.04 -12.74 -0.68
C ILE A 106 14.50 -12.81 -2.11
N VAL A 107 14.03 -13.98 -2.50
CA VAL A 107 13.40 -14.24 -3.80
C VAL A 107 11.92 -14.51 -3.59
N PHE A 108 11.07 -13.80 -4.32
CA PHE A 108 9.63 -13.96 -4.36
C PHE A 108 9.24 -14.50 -5.73
N ASN A 109 8.61 -15.66 -5.77
CA ASN A 109 8.05 -16.24 -6.98
C ASN A 109 6.53 -16.19 -6.87
N VAL A 110 5.87 -15.35 -7.67
CA VAL A 110 4.44 -15.06 -7.58
C VAL A 110 3.73 -15.53 -8.84
N TYR A 111 2.70 -16.36 -8.65
CA TYR A 111 1.88 -16.89 -9.72
C TYR A 111 0.45 -16.38 -9.59
N PHE A 112 -0.09 -15.84 -10.68
CA PHE A 112 -1.53 -15.63 -10.88
C PHE A 112 -2.00 -16.73 -11.82
N ILE A 113 -2.89 -17.60 -11.35
CA ILE A 113 -3.28 -18.82 -12.08
C ILE A 113 -4.78 -18.82 -12.24
N ILE A 114 -5.27 -18.91 -13.48
CA ILE A 114 -6.68 -19.12 -13.74
C ILE A 114 -7.00 -20.62 -13.72
N THR A 115 -7.98 -20.99 -12.91
CA THR A 115 -8.16 -22.39 -12.47
C THR A 115 -8.88 -23.28 -13.48
N ASN A 116 -9.47 -22.69 -14.53
CA ASN A 116 -10.05 -23.38 -15.68
C ASN A 116 -9.07 -24.34 -16.39
N VAL A 117 -7.77 -24.13 -16.21
CA VAL A 117 -6.72 -24.91 -16.87
C VAL A 117 -6.31 -26.12 -16.04
N ILE A 118 -6.35 -26.03 -14.72
CA ILE A 118 -5.75 -27.02 -13.80
C ILE A 118 -6.81 -27.88 -13.13
N ARG A 119 -7.98 -27.31 -12.81
CA ARG A 119 -9.06 -28.00 -12.09
C ARG A 119 -10.40 -27.67 -12.74
N LYS A 120 -10.89 -28.57 -13.61
CA LYS A 120 -12.18 -28.47 -14.34
C LYS A 120 -13.43 -28.19 -13.47
N ASN A 121 -13.30 -28.26 -12.15
CA ASN A 121 -14.38 -28.00 -11.19
C ASN A 121 -14.24 -26.62 -10.51
N MET A 122 -13.25 -25.82 -10.87
CA MET A 122 -12.94 -24.51 -10.28
C MET A 122 -12.97 -23.37 -11.29
N ASP A 123 -13.45 -23.56 -12.51
CA ASP A 123 -13.35 -22.71 -13.72
C ASP A 123 -13.70 -21.20 -13.59
N ASN A 124 -14.02 -20.73 -12.39
CA ASN A 124 -14.49 -19.42 -11.99
C ASN A 124 -13.61 -18.79 -10.89
N SER A 125 -12.33 -19.19 -10.80
CA SER A 125 -11.40 -18.70 -9.78
C SER A 125 -10.04 -18.28 -10.33
N ILE A 126 -9.47 -17.23 -9.75
CA ILE A 126 -8.04 -16.89 -9.86
C ILE A 126 -7.35 -17.27 -8.55
N ILE A 127 -6.20 -17.91 -8.66
CA ILE A 127 -5.34 -18.22 -7.52
C ILE A 127 -4.13 -17.30 -7.59
N ILE A 128 -3.81 -16.64 -6.48
CA ILE A 128 -2.58 -15.88 -6.32
C ILE A 128 -1.70 -16.67 -5.34
N TYR A 129 -0.79 -17.46 -5.90
CA TYR A 129 0.16 -18.28 -5.15
C TYR A 129 1.51 -17.56 -5.10
N SER A 130 2.19 -17.63 -3.97
CA SER A 130 3.54 -17.13 -3.84
C SER A 130 4.42 -18.09 -3.07
N GLU A 131 5.68 -18.13 -3.48
CA GLU A 131 6.76 -18.79 -2.81
C GLU A 131 7.84 -17.78 -2.45
N ILE A 132 8.28 -17.79 -1.20
CA ILE A 132 9.40 -16.96 -0.73
C ILE A 132 10.56 -17.87 -0.37
N VAL A 133 11.77 -17.50 -0.83
CA VAL A 133 13.02 -18.17 -0.51
C VAL A 133 14.02 -17.18 0.08
N ASN A 134 14.66 -17.54 1.20
CA ASN A 134 15.76 -16.76 1.77
C ASN A 134 17.11 -17.33 1.29
N LYS A 135 17.80 -16.62 0.41
CA LYS A 135 19.13 -16.97 -0.10
C LYS A 135 20.28 -16.35 0.71
N ASN A 136 19.98 -15.70 1.83
CA ASN A 136 21.01 -15.21 2.74
C ASN A 136 21.51 -16.32 3.68
N THR A 137 22.67 -16.08 4.29
CA THR A 137 23.24 -16.95 5.33
C THR A 137 22.59 -16.78 6.70
N ASN A 138 21.74 -15.76 6.88
CA ASN A 138 21.08 -15.44 8.14
C ASN A 138 19.56 -15.50 8.00
N SER A 139 18.87 -15.77 9.10
CA SER A 139 17.41 -15.72 9.14
C SER A 139 16.91 -14.30 8.84
N THR A 140 15.88 -14.18 8.01
CA THR A 140 15.33 -12.89 7.57
C THR A 140 13.81 -12.90 7.64
N ARG A 141 13.23 -11.83 8.20
CA ARG A 141 11.78 -11.60 8.19
C ARG A 141 11.34 -11.18 6.79
N ALA A 142 10.39 -11.88 6.19
CA ALA A 142 9.88 -11.55 4.86
C ALA A 142 8.40 -11.92 4.71
N GLY A 143 7.71 -11.30 3.76
CA GLY A 143 6.28 -11.47 3.61
C GLY A 143 5.71 -10.81 2.36
N ILE A 144 4.42 -11.05 2.11
CA ILE A 144 3.65 -10.38 1.05
C ILE A 144 2.34 -9.86 1.63
N ARG A 145 1.90 -8.72 1.09
CA ARG A 145 0.61 -8.12 1.37
C ARG A 145 -0.20 -8.04 0.09
N PHE A 146 -1.38 -8.64 0.11
CA PHE A 146 -2.34 -8.60 -0.98
C PHE A 146 -3.38 -7.54 -0.66
N LEU A 147 -3.37 -6.39 -1.36
CA LEU A 147 -4.45 -5.41 -1.27
C LEU A 147 -5.47 -5.70 -2.37
N LEU A 148 -6.71 -6.00 -1.98
CA LEU A 148 -7.83 -6.34 -2.86
C LEU A 148 -8.91 -5.27 -2.70
N ASP A 149 -8.97 -4.35 -3.64
CA ASP A 149 -9.92 -3.23 -3.63
C ASP A 149 -11.26 -3.63 -4.23
N THR A 150 -12.32 -3.65 -3.41
CA THR A 150 -13.60 -4.28 -3.78
C THR A 150 -14.60 -3.22 -4.27
N VAL A 151 -15.37 -3.55 -5.31
CA VAL A 151 -16.30 -2.59 -5.94
C VAL A 151 -17.54 -2.32 -5.09
N TYR A 152 -17.83 -3.19 -4.13
CA TYR A 152 -19.12 -3.22 -3.44
C TYR A 152 -19.31 -2.12 -2.39
N GLY A 153 -18.33 -1.23 -2.20
CA GLY A 153 -18.42 -0.05 -1.32
C GLY A 153 -19.10 1.19 -1.95
N GLU A 154 -18.95 1.40 -3.27
CA GLU A 154 -19.34 2.67 -3.89
C GLU A 154 -20.82 2.76 -4.31
N ASN A 155 -21.47 1.63 -4.61
CA ASN A 155 -22.86 1.61 -5.08
C ASN A 155 -23.86 1.70 -3.92
N LYS A 156 -24.15 2.93 -3.44
CA LYS A 156 -25.31 3.46 -2.67
C LYS A 156 -25.99 2.66 -1.53
N LYS A 157 -25.81 1.34 -1.36
CA LYS A 157 -26.47 0.50 -0.34
C LYS A 157 -25.53 -0.01 0.76
N ASN A 158 -24.31 0.53 0.82
CA ASN A 158 -23.19 0.23 1.73
C ASN A 158 -22.29 -0.92 1.25
N PRO A 159 -20.97 -0.89 1.57
CA PRO A 159 -20.10 -2.05 1.46
C PRO A 159 -20.69 -3.21 2.26
N VAL A 160 -20.81 -4.36 1.59
CA VAL A 160 -21.35 -5.57 2.20
C VAL A 160 -20.28 -6.65 2.12
N ILE A 161 -19.52 -6.77 3.20
CA ILE A 161 -18.57 -7.85 3.40
C ILE A 161 -19.14 -8.80 4.45
N TYR A 162 -19.10 -10.09 4.13
CA TYR A 162 -19.49 -11.16 5.03
C TYR A 162 -18.31 -12.09 5.29
N THR A 163 -18.27 -12.67 6.48
CA THR A 163 -17.39 -13.82 6.76
C THR A 163 -18.03 -15.12 6.26
N SER A 164 -17.25 -16.21 6.24
CA SER A 164 -17.77 -17.57 6.02
C SER A 164 -18.89 -18.01 6.98
N THR A 165 -19.01 -17.39 8.16
CA THR A 165 -20.09 -17.62 9.13
C THR A 165 -21.29 -16.69 8.91
N LYS A 166 -21.30 -15.93 7.81
CA LYS A 166 -22.31 -14.92 7.46
C LYS A 166 -22.37 -13.72 8.41
N GLU A 167 -21.33 -13.51 9.22
CA GLU A 167 -21.20 -12.28 10.00
C GLU A 167 -20.93 -11.10 9.04
N LYS A 168 -21.80 -10.10 9.07
CA LYS A 168 -21.62 -8.86 8.31
C LYS A 168 -20.56 -7.99 8.96
N ILE A 169 -19.64 -7.46 8.17
CA ILE A 169 -18.59 -6.54 8.60
C ILE A 169 -18.93 -5.15 8.07
N GLU A 170 -19.29 -4.24 8.98
CA GLU A 170 -19.77 -2.89 8.64
C GLU A 170 -18.75 -1.78 8.90
N TYR A 171 -17.62 -2.11 9.52
CA TYR A 171 -16.60 -1.17 9.99
C TYR A 171 -15.20 -1.75 9.78
N ASP A 172 -14.19 -0.87 9.83
CA ASP A 172 -12.79 -1.25 9.79
C ASP A 172 -12.53 -2.36 10.83
N LYS A 173 -11.93 -3.47 10.39
CA LYS A 173 -11.74 -4.67 11.22
C LYS A 173 -10.36 -5.26 10.96
N ILE A 174 -9.66 -5.61 12.04
CA ILE A 174 -8.47 -6.45 11.99
C ILE A 174 -8.88 -7.84 12.46
N VAL A 175 -8.53 -8.86 11.67
CA VAL A 175 -8.75 -10.27 11.97
C VAL A 175 -7.38 -10.94 12.11
N THR A 176 -7.03 -11.40 13.30
CA THR A 176 -5.75 -12.10 13.55
C THR A 176 -5.81 -13.54 13.05
N LYS A 177 -4.64 -14.15 12.82
CA LYS A 177 -4.43 -15.50 12.27
C LYS A 177 -5.40 -16.58 12.76
N GLU A 178 -5.70 -16.60 14.05
CA GLU A 178 -6.58 -17.59 14.69
C GLU A 178 -8.04 -17.41 14.30
N LEU A 179 -8.43 -16.16 14.02
CA LEU A 179 -9.80 -15.73 13.73
C LEU A 179 -10.05 -15.54 12.23
N VAL A 180 -9.04 -15.72 11.37
CA VAL A 180 -9.22 -15.61 9.92
C VAL A 180 -10.23 -16.67 9.45
N PRO A 181 -11.39 -16.26 8.89
CA PRO A 181 -12.40 -17.18 8.38
C PRO A 181 -11.90 -17.90 7.13
N ASP A 182 -12.60 -18.96 6.73
CA ASP A 182 -12.24 -19.71 5.51
C ASP A 182 -12.33 -18.82 4.25
N PHE A 183 -13.31 -17.92 4.21
CA PHE A 183 -13.43 -16.88 3.19
C PHE A 183 -14.11 -15.63 3.72
N PHE A 184 -13.87 -14.54 3.01
CA PHE A 184 -14.73 -13.35 2.99
C PHE A 184 -15.55 -13.34 1.71
N PHE A 185 -16.76 -12.81 1.76
CA PHE A 185 -17.61 -12.62 0.59
C PHE A 185 -17.95 -11.14 0.46
N THR A 186 -17.73 -10.57 -0.73
CA THR A 186 -18.11 -9.20 -1.07
C THR A 186 -19.11 -9.24 -2.22
N GLY A 187 -20.31 -8.71 -2.00
CA GLY A 187 -21.41 -8.83 -2.97
C GLY A 187 -22.79 -8.80 -2.33
N TYR A 188 -23.78 -9.33 -3.05
CA TYR A 188 -25.16 -9.39 -2.57
C TYR A 188 -25.44 -10.69 -1.82
N ALA A 189 -25.91 -10.57 -0.58
CA ALA A 189 -26.45 -11.66 0.21
C ALA A 189 -27.91 -11.32 0.57
N ASP A 190 -28.84 -12.20 0.23
CA ASP A 190 -30.21 -12.10 0.72
C ASP A 190 -30.27 -12.63 2.16
N PRO A 191 -30.70 -11.81 3.14
CA PRO A 191 -30.81 -12.24 4.54
C PRO A 191 -31.75 -13.42 4.76
N LEU A 192 -32.70 -13.66 3.85
CA LEU A 192 -33.69 -14.74 3.93
C LEU A 192 -33.21 -16.03 3.28
N GLU A 193 -32.17 -15.96 2.44
CA GLU A 193 -31.66 -17.10 1.70
C GLU A 193 -30.44 -17.73 2.38
N SER A 194 -30.27 -19.02 2.12
CA SER A 194 -29.15 -19.78 2.68
C SER A 194 -27.83 -19.57 1.91
N TYR A 195 -27.84 -18.84 0.79
CA TYR A 195 -26.71 -18.72 -0.13
C TYR A 195 -26.39 -17.27 -0.53
N PHE A 196 -25.13 -17.02 -0.89
CA PHE A 196 -24.68 -15.76 -1.50
C PHE A 196 -24.99 -15.78 -3.00
N TYR A 197 -25.50 -14.68 -3.55
CA TYR A 197 -26.03 -14.65 -4.92
C TYR A 197 -24.95 -14.34 -5.97
N ASP A 198 -24.51 -13.08 -6.01
CA ASP A 198 -23.52 -12.56 -6.95
C ASP A 198 -22.50 -11.73 -6.17
N GLY A 199 -21.22 -12.00 -6.43
CA GLY A 199 -20.12 -11.35 -5.73
C GLY A 199 -18.81 -12.10 -5.89
N LEU A 200 -17.89 -11.82 -4.99
CA LEU A 200 -16.55 -12.39 -4.97
C LEU A 200 -16.29 -13.02 -3.60
N TYR A 201 -16.01 -14.32 -3.62
CA TYR A 201 -15.39 -15.05 -2.52
C TYR A 201 -13.88 -14.80 -2.53
N ILE A 202 -13.36 -14.34 -1.40
CA ILE A 202 -11.95 -14.07 -1.16
C ILE A 202 -11.49 -15.06 -0.10
N TYR A 203 -10.75 -16.08 -0.53
CA TYR A 203 -10.15 -17.10 0.33
C TYR A 203 -8.78 -16.61 0.76
N PRO A 204 -8.58 -16.20 2.03
CA PRO A 204 -7.31 -15.65 2.47
C PRO A 204 -6.19 -16.67 2.42
N SER A 205 -6.51 -17.96 2.41
CA SER A 205 -5.59 -19.10 2.42
C SER A 205 -6.02 -20.19 1.44
N ILE A 206 -5.08 -20.72 0.67
CA ILE A 206 -5.25 -21.83 -0.28
C ILE A 206 -4.57 -23.12 0.18
N ASN A 207 -3.78 -23.08 1.25
CA ASN A 207 -3.04 -24.23 1.79
C ASN A 207 -3.22 -24.28 3.31
N ASP A 208 -2.40 -25.05 4.02
CA ASP A 208 -2.44 -25.06 5.49
C ASP A 208 -1.79 -23.79 6.10
N PHE A 209 -1.19 -22.91 5.28
CA PHE A 209 -0.64 -21.62 5.71
C PHE A 209 -1.71 -20.54 5.77
N LYS A 210 -2.01 -20.08 6.98
CA LYS A 210 -2.88 -18.92 7.22
C LYS A 210 -2.07 -17.61 7.22
N PRO A 211 -2.66 -16.49 6.75
CA PRO A 211 -2.06 -15.18 6.90
C PRO A 211 -1.97 -14.80 8.39
N GLU A 212 -1.01 -13.96 8.73
CA GLU A 212 -0.80 -13.44 10.09
C GLU A 212 -1.98 -12.57 10.53
N LYS A 213 -2.50 -11.78 9.59
CA LYS A 213 -3.73 -10.99 9.79
C LYS A 213 -4.40 -10.66 8.46
N VAL A 214 -5.68 -10.36 8.53
CA VAL A 214 -6.44 -9.72 7.44
C VAL A 214 -7.01 -8.42 7.98
N ILE A 215 -6.85 -7.35 7.22
CA ILE A 215 -7.40 -6.04 7.54
C ILE A 215 -8.47 -5.69 6.51
N ILE A 216 -9.62 -5.27 7.00
CA ILE A 216 -10.75 -4.85 6.18
C ILE A 216 -10.97 -3.39 6.52
N GLY A 217 -10.94 -2.53 5.50
CA GLY A 217 -10.90 -1.09 5.71
C GLY A 217 -11.09 -0.34 4.40
N ASN A 218 -11.11 0.99 4.49
CA ASN A 218 -11.05 1.82 3.29
C ASN A 218 -9.72 1.62 2.54
N TRP A 219 -9.74 1.44 1.20
CA TRP A 219 -8.51 1.15 0.45
C TRP A 219 -7.46 2.26 0.55
N LYS A 220 -7.86 3.54 0.60
CA LYS A 220 -6.93 4.67 0.73
C LYS A 220 -6.25 4.65 2.08
N LYS A 221 -7.00 4.34 3.15
CA LYS A 221 -6.41 4.13 4.48
C LYS A 221 -5.44 2.97 4.45
N LEU A 222 -5.83 1.83 3.89
CA LEU A 222 -4.97 0.64 3.81
C LEU A 222 -3.71 0.89 2.98
N TYR A 223 -3.79 1.72 1.95
CA TYR A 223 -2.65 2.12 1.13
C TYR A 223 -1.68 3.04 1.88
N GLN A 224 -2.20 4.04 2.61
CA GLN A 224 -1.40 5.01 3.35
C GLN A 224 -0.81 4.42 4.64
N MET A 225 -1.61 3.64 5.37
CA MET A 225 -1.27 2.99 6.63
C MET A 225 -0.47 1.71 6.40
N LYS A 226 0.70 1.87 5.78
CA LYS A 226 1.57 0.76 5.40
C LYS A 226 1.89 -0.12 6.61
N SER A 227 2.47 0.38 7.68
CA SER A 227 2.98 -0.50 8.77
C SER A 227 2.00 -0.71 9.92
N ILE A 228 1.21 0.31 10.25
CA ILE A 228 0.32 0.34 11.42
C ILE A 228 -1.06 0.78 10.92
N PHE A 229 -2.07 -0.07 11.08
CA PHE A 229 -3.45 0.25 10.76
C PHE A 229 -4.24 0.34 12.07
N ILE A 230 -4.94 1.45 12.25
CA ILE A 230 -5.79 1.69 13.43
C ILE A 230 -7.23 1.66 12.94
N PRO A 231 -8.02 0.63 13.31
CA PRO A 231 -9.40 0.52 12.84
C PRO A 231 -10.26 1.62 13.46
N GLU A 232 -11.08 2.28 12.65
CA GLU A 232 -12.08 3.23 13.12
C GLU A 232 -13.47 2.58 13.20
N PRO A 233 -13.90 2.10 14.39
CA PRO A 233 -15.13 1.30 14.54
C PRO A 233 -16.42 2.08 14.31
N LYS A 234 -16.35 3.37 13.92
CA LYS A 234 -17.51 4.22 13.63
C LYS A 234 -17.52 4.78 12.21
N ALA A 235 -16.41 4.66 11.47
CA ALA A 235 -16.26 5.32 10.17
C ALA A 235 -16.97 4.60 9.02
N ARG A 236 -17.50 3.38 9.23
CA ARG A 236 -18.15 2.55 8.19
C ARG A 236 -17.35 2.52 6.87
N PHE A 237 -16.05 2.26 6.99
CA PHE A 237 -15.10 2.25 5.86
C PHE A 237 -14.99 3.56 5.08
N LYS A 238 -15.34 4.70 5.69
CA LYS A 238 -15.03 6.00 5.14
C LYS A 238 -13.56 6.35 5.35
N TYR A 239 -12.93 6.91 4.33
CA TYR A 239 -11.60 7.50 4.42
C TYR A 239 -11.59 8.70 5.38
N ASN A 240 -12.56 9.59 5.24
CA ASN A 240 -12.82 10.75 6.09
C ASN A 240 -14.34 11.03 6.18
N PRO A 241 -14.82 11.94 7.04
CA PRO A 241 -16.26 12.18 7.23
C PRO A 241 -17.06 12.48 5.96
N TYR A 242 -16.41 13.09 4.96
CA TYR A 242 -16.99 13.55 3.70
C TYR A 242 -16.82 12.56 2.54
N SER A 243 -15.98 11.54 2.68
CA SER A 243 -15.77 10.50 1.66
C SER A 243 -16.94 9.53 1.60
N ASN A 244 -17.16 8.96 0.41
CA ASN A 244 -18.01 7.80 0.26
C ASN A 244 -17.37 6.59 0.97
N PRO A 245 -18.17 5.73 1.62
CA PRO A 245 -17.70 4.43 2.07
C PRO A 245 -17.09 3.66 0.91
N ASP A 246 -15.95 3.04 1.16
CA ASP A 246 -15.28 2.19 0.20
C ASP A 246 -14.52 1.11 0.95
N THR A 247 -14.37 -0.10 0.40
CA THR A 247 -13.83 -1.21 1.18
C THR A 247 -12.91 -2.10 0.38
N ALA A 248 -11.75 -2.35 0.98
CA ALA A 248 -10.75 -3.29 0.51
C ALA A 248 -10.41 -4.30 1.60
N ILE A 249 -9.86 -5.42 1.16
CA ILE A 249 -9.31 -6.47 2.02
C ILE A 249 -7.81 -6.52 1.80
N CYS A 250 -7.04 -6.36 2.87
CA CYS A 250 -5.59 -6.47 2.86
C CYS A 250 -5.15 -7.72 3.64
N ILE A 251 -4.55 -8.69 2.95
CA ILE A 251 -4.13 -9.97 3.52
C ILE A 251 -2.62 -9.94 3.77
N PHE A 252 -2.18 -10.19 5.01
CA PHE A 252 -0.77 -10.10 5.41
C PHE A 252 -0.19 -11.48 5.66
N TYR A 253 0.80 -11.86 4.85
CA TYR A 253 1.64 -13.02 5.07
C TYR A 253 3.01 -12.59 5.52
N GLU A 254 3.51 -13.17 6.60
CA GLU A 254 4.79 -12.80 7.19
C GLU A 254 5.44 -13.99 7.89
N PHE A 255 6.74 -14.16 7.67
CA PHE A 255 7.51 -15.30 8.14
C PHE A 255 8.91 -14.86 8.56
N ILE A 256 9.53 -15.61 9.48
CA ILE A 256 10.97 -15.56 9.73
C ILE A 256 11.58 -16.76 9.00
N LEU A 257 12.25 -16.50 7.89
CA LEU A 257 12.82 -17.53 7.02
C LEU A 257 14.26 -17.82 7.42
N LYS A 258 14.60 -19.08 7.70
CA LYS A 258 15.97 -19.56 7.86
C LYS A 258 16.73 -19.54 6.52
N PRO A 259 18.07 -19.65 6.53
CA PRO A 259 18.86 -19.80 5.31
C PRO A 259 18.33 -20.97 4.44
N ASP A 260 18.14 -20.70 3.15
CA ASP A 260 17.57 -21.58 2.14
C ASP A 260 16.15 -22.11 2.41
N GLU A 261 15.47 -21.60 3.44
CA GLU A 261 14.07 -21.94 3.70
C GLU A 261 13.17 -21.39 2.59
N LYS A 262 12.24 -22.25 2.17
CA LYS A 262 11.27 -22.00 1.11
C LYS A 262 9.86 -22.24 1.66
N ILE A 263 9.00 -21.23 1.57
CA ILE A 263 7.61 -21.30 2.05
C ILE A 263 6.66 -20.91 0.92
N GLY A 264 5.65 -21.72 0.67
CA GLY A 264 4.58 -21.48 -0.30
C GLY A 264 3.24 -21.16 0.37
N PHE A 265 2.58 -20.09 -0.05
CA PHE A 265 1.30 -19.62 0.50
C PHE A 265 0.53 -18.83 -0.56
N GLY A 266 -0.67 -18.35 -0.25
CA GLY A 266 -1.41 -17.51 -1.18
C GLY A 266 -2.90 -17.43 -0.87
N CYS A 267 -3.63 -16.78 -1.76
CA CYS A 267 -5.07 -16.59 -1.68
C CYS A 267 -5.76 -17.04 -2.98
N ALA A 268 -7.07 -17.24 -2.92
CA ALA A 268 -7.89 -17.48 -4.11
C ALA A 268 -9.07 -16.52 -4.13
N LEU A 269 -9.46 -16.09 -5.33
CA LEU A 269 -10.61 -15.24 -5.56
C LEU A 269 -11.55 -15.98 -6.51
N SER A 270 -12.83 -16.12 -6.15
CA SER A 270 -13.78 -16.88 -6.97
C SER A 270 -15.18 -16.32 -6.91
N ILE A 271 -15.95 -16.55 -7.98
CA ILE A 271 -17.36 -16.18 -8.06
C ILE A 271 -18.25 -17.26 -7.43
N GLU A 272 -17.73 -18.47 -7.26
CA GLU A 272 -18.46 -19.59 -6.66
C GLU A 272 -17.77 -20.05 -5.37
N GLN A 273 -18.55 -20.58 -4.44
CA GLN A 273 -17.99 -21.12 -3.21
C GLN A 273 -17.20 -22.40 -3.52
N ILE A 274 -15.92 -22.38 -3.17
CA ILE A 274 -15.00 -23.51 -3.25
C ILE A 274 -14.99 -24.24 -1.90
N PRO A 275 -15.25 -25.57 -1.88
CA PRO A 275 -15.01 -26.40 -0.72
C PRO A 275 -13.54 -26.37 -0.27
N LYS A 276 -13.31 -26.29 1.04
CA LYS A 276 -11.96 -26.10 1.62
C LYS A 276 -10.96 -27.19 1.24
N ASP A 277 -11.41 -28.43 1.18
CA ASP A 277 -10.64 -29.59 0.73
C ASP A 277 -10.14 -29.44 -0.71
N LYS A 278 -10.90 -28.71 -1.54
CA LYS A 278 -10.53 -28.44 -2.93
C LYS A 278 -9.59 -27.24 -3.06
N LEU A 279 -9.45 -26.35 -2.08
CA LEU A 279 -8.55 -25.19 -2.20
C LEU A 279 -7.06 -25.55 -2.21
N LYS A 280 -6.69 -26.71 -1.63
CA LYS A 280 -5.29 -27.13 -1.46
C LYS A 280 -4.55 -27.23 -2.78
N ILE A 281 -3.45 -26.48 -2.93
CA ILE A 281 -2.57 -26.52 -4.11
C ILE A 281 -1.26 -27.18 -3.71
N SER A 282 -0.97 -28.33 -4.32
CA SER A 282 0.35 -28.95 -4.18
C SER A 282 1.40 -28.13 -4.93
N SER A 283 2.61 -28.03 -4.36
CA SER A 283 3.79 -27.44 -5.03
C SER A 283 4.05 -28.08 -6.40
N PHE A 284 3.74 -29.38 -6.54
CA PHE A 284 3.78 -30.11 -7.80
C PHE A 284 2.95 -29.45 -8.92
N LEU A 285 1.82 -28.81 -8.61
CA LEU A 285 0.99 -28.16 -9.63
C LEU A 285 1.66 -26.90 -10.18
N VAL A 286 2.45 -26.20 -9.35
CA VAL A 286 3.25 -25.06 -9.80
C VAL A 286 4.38 -25.53 -10.72
N GLU A 287 4.98 -26.67 -10.40
CA GLU A 287 5.97 -27.33 -11.25
C GLU A 287 5.34 -27.85 -12.56
N GLU A 288 4.15 -28.41 -12.53
CA GLU A 288 3.44 -28.91 -13.71
C GLU A 288 3.08 -27.78 -14.68
N VAL A 289 2.58 -26.64 -14.16
CA VAL A 289 2.38 -25.42 -14.94
C VAL A 289 3.71 -24.93 -15.54
N SER A 290 4.79 -24.93 -14.75
CA SER A 290 6.11 -24.51 -15.23
C SER A 290 6.71 -25.45 -16.29
N ASN A 291 6.45 -26.75 -16.15
CA ASN A 291 6.98 -27.80 -17.03
C ASN A 291 6.19 -27.92 -18.34
N ALA A 292 4.87 -27.74 -18.32
CA ALA A 292 4.03 -27.71 -19.53
C ALA A 292 4.52 -26.63 -20.51
N VAL A 293 4.96 -25.49 -19.98
CA VAL A 293 5.48 -24.35 -20.75
C VAL A 293 6.82 -24.65 -21.40
N SER A 294 7.68 -25.39 -20.70
CA SER A 294 8.99 -25.79 -21.23
C SER A 294 8.82 -26.70 -22.45
N LYS A 295 7.78 -27.54 -22.47
CA LYS A 295 7.46 -28.42 -23.61
C LYS A 295 6.87 -27.67 -24.81
N GLU A 296 5.92 -26.75 -24.60
CA GLU A 296 5.34 -25.95 -25.70
C GLU A 296 6.34 -24.94 -26.30
N THR A 297 7.27 -24.41 -25.50
CA THR A 297 8.30 -23.47 -25.98
C THR A 297 9.39 -24.18 -26.78
N LEU A 298 9.68 -25.46 -26.47
CA LEU A 298 10.67 -26.26 -27.20
C LEU A 298 10.19 -26.72 -28.59
N GLU A 299 8.89 -26.81 -28.83
CA GLU A 299 8.34 -27.14 -30.16
C GLU A 299 8.18 -25.90 -31.07
N SER A 300 8.47 -24.70 -30.57
CA SER A 300 8.34 -23.44 -31.31
C SER A 300 9.54 -22.52 -31.09
N LYS A 301 10.71 -22.91 -31.66
CA LYS A 301 11.68 -22.03 -32.34
C LYS A 301 13.05 -22.71 -32.51
N GLN A 302 13.44 -22.93 -33.78
CA GLN A 302 14.84 -22.86 -34.19
C GLN A 302 15.19 -21.43 -34.65
N PRO A 303 16.47 -21.01 -34.60
CA PRO A 303 16.87 -19.62 -34.36
C PRO A 303 17.28 -18.87 -35.62
N GLN A 304 17.18 -17.54 -35.57
CA GLN A 304 17.98 -16.65 -36.43
C GLN A 304 18.81 -15.71 -35.56
N GLU A 305 20.12 -15.94 -35.59
CA GLU A 305 21.17 -14.99 -35.24
C GLU A 305 21.08 -13.76 -36.16
N MET A 306 21.17 -12.57 -35.59
CA MET A 306 21.99 -11.50 -36.16
C MET A 306 22.62 -10.69 -35.02
N ALA A 307 23.94 -10.78 -34.96
CA ALA A 307 24.79 -9.93 -34.14
C ALA A 307 24.98 -8.59 -34.86
N GLU A 308 24.77 -7.48 -34.15
CA GLU A 308 25.28 -6.17 -34.58
C GLU A 308 25.92 -5.41 -33.42
N LYS A 309 27.13 -4.94 -33.69
CA LYS A 309 28.04 -4.19 -32.81
C LYS A 309 27.68 -2.71 -32.79
N LEU A 310 27.66 -2.12 -31.60
CA LEU A 310 27.92 -0.69 -31.31
C LEU A 310 28.23 -0.63 -29.81
N GLY A 311 29.23 0.05 -29.25
CA GLY A 311 30.09 1.15 -29.68
C GLY A 311 30.39 1.92 -28.39
N GLU A 312 31.60 1.77 -27.85
CA GLU A 312 32.00 2.35 -26.56
C GLU A 312 31.95 3.89 -26.60
N THR A 313 31.25 4.50 -25.64
CA THR A 313 31.33 5.94 -25.38
C THR A 313 31.93 6.17 -24.00
N LYS A 314 33.12 6.78 -23.99
CA LYS A 314 33.82 7.26 -22.78
C LYS A 314 33.08 8.45 -22.19
N VAL A 315 32.79 8.40 -20.89
CA VAL A 315 32.30 9.56 -20.12
C VAL A 315 33.42 10.10 -19.24
N SER A 316 33.68 11.39 -19.46
CA SER A 316 34.59 12.27 -18.72
C SER A 316 34.04 12.58 -17.32
N LYS A 317 34.89 12.49 -16.29
CA LYS A 317 34.60 12.95 -14.93
C LYS A 317 34.89 14.45 -14.81
N THR A 318 33.92 15.22 -14.32
CA THR A 318 34.12 16.60 -13.84
C THR A 318 33.56 16.70 -12.42
N PRO A 319 34.28 17.30 -11.45
CA PRO A 319 33.86 17.37 -10.05
C PRO A 319 33.02 18.63 -9.81
N VAL A 320 31.71 18.48 -9.59
CA VAL A 320 30.78 19.60 -9.26
C VAL A 320 29.81 19.25 -8.10
N GLU A 321 29.86 18.05 -7.52
CA GLU A 321 28.77 17.52 -6.67
C GLU A 321 28.74 18.03 -5.21
N THR A 322 29.86 18.48 -4.63
CA THR A 322 29.94 18.75 -3.17
C THR A 322 29.14 19.95 -2.64
N ASN A 323 28.85 20.97 -3.46
CA ASN A 323 28.08 22.13 -2.99
C ASN A 323 26.56 21.91 -3.07
N GLN A 324 26.10 20.96 -3.90
CA GLN A 324 24.67 20.66 -4.06
C GLN A 324 24.18 19.70 -2.97
N GLU A 325 25.01 18.72 -2.60
CA GLU A 325 24.73 17.78 -1.51
C GLU A 325 24.61 18.50 -0.16
N PHE A 326 25.47 19.48 0.11
CA PHE A 326 25.39 20.28 1.34
C PHE A 326 24.09 21.09 1.43
N LEU A 327 23.68 21.73 0.33
CA LEU A 327 22.43 22.50 0.27
C LEU A 327 21.21 21.60 0.49
N LEU A 328 21.23 20.39 -0.07
CA LEU A 328 20.20 19.39 0.11
C LEU A 328 20.08 18.92 1.57
N LEU A 329 21.21 18.60 2.20
CA LEU A 329 21.24 18.19 3.60
C LEU A 329 20.74 19.31 4.53
N ASP A 330 21.05 20.57 4.25
CA ASP A 330 20.53 21.72 4.99
C ASP A 330 19.00 21.89 4.82
N THR A 331 18.48 21.72 3.60
CA THR A 331 17.02 21.75 3.34
C THR A 331 16.30 20.59 4.03
N GLN A 332 16.87 19.38 4.00
CA GLN A 332 16.32 18.22 4.71
C GLN A 332 16.31 18.43 6.23
N LEU A 333 17.39 18.99 6.79
CA LEU A 333 17.48 19.31 8.21
C LEU A 333 16.40 20.31 8.62
N LYS A 334 16.24 21.41 7.87
CA LYS A 334 15.18 22.42 8.14
C LYS A 334 13.78 21.83 8.07
N LEU A 335 13.53 20.93 7.12
CA LEU A 335 12.25 20.24 7.00
C LEU A 335 11.98 19.37 8.24
N LEU A 336 12.97 18.59 8.68
CA LEU A 336 12.86 17.72 9.86
C LEU A 336 12.69 18.52 11.17
N GLU A 337 13.46 19.59 11.38
CA GLU A 337 13.32 20.47 12.54
C GLU A 337 11.89 21.05 12.62
N LYS A 338 11.31 21.40 11.47
CA LYS A 338 9.95 21.93 11.39
C LYS A 338 8.86 20.88 11.60
N LEU A 339 9.06 19.66 11.10
CA LEU A 339 8.17 18.52 11.38
C LEU A 339 8.12 18.22 12.88
N LEU A 340 9.28 18.25 13.55
CA LEU A 340 9.37 18.06 15.00
C LEU A 340 8.67 19.19 15.78
N GLU A 341 8.84 20.45 15.39
CA GLU A 341 8.15 21.57 16.03
C GLU A 341 6.62 21.46 15.89
N LEU A 342 6.13 20.97 14.75
CA LEU A 342 4.69 20.72 14.55
C LEU A 342 4.17 19.60 15.44
N VAL A 343 4.92 18.50 15.58
CA VAL A 343 4.57 17.42 16.51
C VAL A 343 4.48 17.94 17.94
N ASP A 344 5.46 18.74 18.38
CA ASP A 344 5.47 19.32 19.73
C ASP A 344 4.28 20.27 19.96
N LYS A 345 3.89 21.04 18.94
CA LYS A 345 2.70 21.91 19.01
C LYS A 345 1.40 21.11 19.08
N ILE A 346 1.27 20.02 18.31
CA ILE A 346 0.11 19.13 18.34
C ILE A 346 0.02 18.47 19.73
N GLU A 347 1.12 17.92 20.23
CA GLU A 347 1.21 17.24 21.52
C GLU A 347 0.85 18.18 22.68
N ALA A 348 1.46 19.37 22.73
CA ALA A 348 1.17 20.36 23.77
C ALA A 348 -0.32 20.79 23.79
N LYS A 349 -0.94 20.94 22.61
CA LYS A 349 -2.36 21.30 22.51
C LYS A 349 -3.29 20.15 22.87
N PHE A 350 -2.92 18.92 22.49
CA PHE A 350 -3.67 17.73 22.88
C PHE A 350 -3.72 17.61 24.41
N PHE A 351 -2.57 17.72 25.10
CA PHE A 351 -2.51 17.64 26.55
C PHE A 351 -3.20 18.82 27.27
N GLN A 352 -3.08 20.05 26.77
CA GLN A 352 -3.83 21.20 27.32
C GLN A 352 -5.36 21.05 27.22
N THR A 353 -5.84 20.34 26.19
CA THR A 353 -7.27 20.08 25.98
C THR A 353 -7.78 18.99 26.95
N ASN A 354 -6.92 18.02 27.30
CA ASN A 354 -7.24 16.95 28.25
C ASN A 354 -7.14 17.41 29.71
N GLU A 355 -6.18 18.26 30.08
CA GLU A 355 -6.11 18.84 31.43
C GLU A 355 -7.32 19.75 31.74
N LYS A 356 -7.78 20.57 30.79
CA LYS A 356 -8.95 21.44 30.95
C LYS A 356 -10.29 20.69 31.05
N SER A 357 -10.34 19.43 30.60
CA SER A 357 -11.53 18.58 30.67
C SER A 357 -11.58 17.71 31.94
N ALA A 358 -10.47 17.58 32.67
CA ALA A 358 -10.35 16.83 33.93
C ALA A 358 -10.68 17.66 35.21
N GLY A 359 -11.51 18.70 35.09
CA GLY A 359 -11.98 19.47 36.25
C GLY A 359 -12.96 18.67 37.12
N TYR A 360 -12.60 18.50 38.40
CA TYR A 360 -13.33 17.86 39.51
C TYR A 360 -13.22 16.32 39.64
N ILE A 361 -12.09 15.85 40.16
CA ILE A 361 -12.07 14.95 41.34
C ILE A 361 -10.88 15.36 42.23
N GLU A 362 -11.15 16.09 43.32
CA GLU A 362 -10.20 16.20 44.42
C GLU A 362 -10.09 14.83 45.12
N ARG A 363 -8.92 14.19 45.02
CA ARG A 363 -8.36 13.43 46.14
C ARG A 363 -6.87 13.70 46.24
N LYS A 364 -6.51 14.38 47.33
CA LYS A 364 -5.14 14.54 47.81
C LYS A 364 -4.51 13.17 48.06
N THR A 365 -3.41 12.92 47.38
CA THR A 365 -2.26 12.19 47.91
C THR A 365 -1.03 12.77 47.23
N GLU A 366 -0.25 13.53 48.00
CA GLU A 366 1.09 13.97 47.63
C GLU A 366 1.99 12.75 47.40
N PRO A 367 2.85 12.79 46.37
CA PRO A 367 4.13 12.11 46.42
C PRO A 367 5.30 13.10 46.49
N GLU A 368 6.34 12.64 47.16
CA GLU A 368 7.53 13.34 47.62
C GLU A 368 8.35 14.00 46.50
N LEU A 369 8.88 15.19 46.83
CA LEU A 369 9.89 15.92 46.09
C LEU A 369 11.26 15.23 46.24
N THR A 370 11.90 14.90 45.11
CA THR A 370 13.36 14.75 45.03
C THR A 370 13.97 15.84 44.13
N PRO A 371 15.22 16.28 44.41
CA PRO A 371 15.67 17.63 44.08
C PRO A 371 16.33 17.74 42.70
N GLN A 372 16.01 18.86 42.03
CA GLN A 372 16.79 19.65 41.07
C GLN A 372 18.06 19.02 40.46
N ALA A 373 17.97 18.62 39.19
CA ALA A 373 19.10 18.65 38.26
C ALA A 373 19.03 19.95 37.44
N LYS A 374 19.77 20.99 37.87
CA LYS A 374 20.08 22.15 37.05
C LYS A 374 21.09 21.73 35.99
N ILE A 375 20.67 21.62 34.74
CA ILE A 375 21.60 21.59 33.60
C ILE A 375 21.85 23.03 33.18
N PHE A 376 23.09 23.48 33.40
CA PHE A 376 23.64 24.71 32.84
C PHE A 376 23.76 24.56 31.32
N ILE A 377 23.16 25.47 30.54
CA ILE A 377 23.53 25.68 29.15
C ILE A 377 24.58 26.80 29.15
N GLN A 378 25.86 26.42 28.98
CA GLN A 378 26.89 27.36 28.57
C GLN A 378 26.66 27.71 27.10
N ALA A 379 26.60 29.01 26.83
CA ALA A 379 26.68 29.55 25.49
C ALA A 379 28.13 29.42 25.01
N GLU A 380 28.35 28.65 23.94
CA GLU A 380 29.55 28.77 23.12
C GLU A 380 29.17 29.20 21.71
N GLU A 381 29.50 30.45 21.40
CA GLU A 381 29.70 30.94 20.06
C GLU A 381 31.02 30.37 19.50
N LYS A 382 30.92 29.60 18.40
CA LYS A 382 31.68 29.78 17.15
C LYS A 382 31.34 28.64 16.19
N LYS A 383 30.56 28.96 15.16
CA LYS A 383 30.21 28.04 14.07
C LYS A 383 31.46 27.73 13.24
N VAL A 384 32.04 26.55 13.46
CA VAL A 384 32.84 25.84 12.46
C VAL A 384 31.84 25.25 11.45
N PRO A 385 32.12 25.27 10.13
CA PRO A 385 31.24 24.63 9.15
C PRO A 385 31.10 23.15 9.51
N ALA A 386 29.87 22.70 9.74
CA ALA A 386 29.58 21.31 10.04
C ALA A 386 29.97 20.46 8.83
N THR A 387 30.77 19.42 9.06
CA THR A 387 31.07 18.41 8.04
C THR A 387 29.81 17.64 7.68
N GLU A 388 29.75 17.10 6.47
CA GLU A 388 28.62 16.31 5.94
C GLU A 388 28.22 15.14 6.87
N GLU A 389 29.22 14.49 7.46
CA GLU A 389 29.06 13.44 8.46
C GLU A 389 28.35 13.93 9.74
N ASN A 390 28.54 15.19 10.13
CA ASN A 390 27.88 15.79 11.29
C ASN A 390 26.39 16.08 11.00
N LEU A 391 26.06 16.52 9.78
CA LEU A 391 24.68 16.74 9.36
C LEU A 391 23.91 15.43 9.22
N SER A 392 24.49 14.40 8.61
CA SER A 392 23.88 13.06 8.50
C SER A 392 23.60 12.43 9.86
N ASN A 393 24.56 12.54 10.79
CA ASN A 393 24.38 12.06 12.17
C ASN A 393 23.30 12.85 12.93
N ARG A 394 23.18 14.16 12.68
CA ARG A 394 22.13 14.99 13.28
C ARG A 394 20.75 14.65 12.72
N ILE A 395 20.64 14.41 11.41
CA ILE A 395 19.41 13.94 10.76
C ILE A 395 18.97 12.61 11.36
N SER A 396 19.87 11.63 11.46
CA SER A 396 19.56 10.30 12.00
C SER A 396 19.04 10.37 13.44
N LYS A 397 19.64 11.23 14.29
CA LYS A 397 19.16 11.47 15.66
C LYS A 397 17.77 12.10 15.72
N LEU A 398 17.47 13.04 14.82
CA LEU A 398 16.16 13.69 14.75
C LEU A 398 15.08 12.72 14.25
N GLU A 399 15.41 11.82 13.32
CA GLU A 399 14.50 10.76 12.88
C GLU A 399 14.19 9.76 14.01
N GLU A 400 15.20 9.35 14.79
CA GLU A 400 14.98 8.52 15.99
C GLU A 400 14.13 9.22 17.05
N GLU A 401 14.33 10.51 17.29
CA GLU A 401 13.54 11.29 18.23
C GLU A 401 12.08 11.44 17.77
N TYR A 402 11.87 11.68 16.47
CA TYR A 402 10.55 11.76 15.86
C TYR A 402 9.75 10.45 16.03
N GLU A 403 10.36 9.31 15.68
CA GLU A 403 9.75 7.98 15.82
C GLU A 403 9.42 7.66 17.29
N LYS A 404 10.30 8.06 18.21
CA LYS A 404 10.08 7.89 19.65
C LYS A 404 8.88 8.71 20.14
N LYS A 405 8.73 9.97 19.70
CA LYS A 405 7.58 10.82 20.04
C LYS A 405 6.27 10.28 19.47
N LEU A 406 6.27 9.81 18.22
CA LEU A 406 5.11 9.15 17.61
C LEU A 406 4.63 7.95 18.44
N LYS A 407 5.56 7.07 18.84
CA LYS A 407 5.23 5.91 19.65
C LYS A 407 4.68 6.27 21.04
N ALA A 408 5.25 7.30 21.68
CA ALA A 408 4.74 7.79 22.96
C ALA A 408 3.31 8.35 22.84
N MET A 409 3.03 9.05 21.74
CA MET A 409 1.70 9.58 21.43
C MET A 409 0.67 8.45 21.22
N GLU A 410 1.04 7.39 20.47
CA GLU A 410 0.20 6.19 20.31
C GLU A 410 -0.08 5.49 21.65
N GLU A 411 0.93 5.35 22.51
CA GLU A 411 0.78 4.73 23.83
C GLU A 411 -0.12 5.56 24.76
N SER A 412 -0.05 6.88 24.69
CA SER A 412 -0.93 7.80 25.43
C SER A 412 -2.38 7.67 24.97
N TYR A 413 -2.61 7.67 23.65
CA TYR A 413 -3.94 7.51 23.05
C TYR A 413 -4.61 6.19 23.43
N ASN A 414 -3.85 5.10 23.49
CA ASN A 414 -4.37 3.79 23.85
C ASN A 414 -4.69 3.64 25.35
N LYS A 415 -4.10 4.48 26.23
CA LYS A 415 -4.35 4.45 27.67
C LYS A 415 -5.60 5.23 28.09
N GLU A 416 -6.00 6.26 27.36
CA GLU A 416 -7.18 7.07 27.67
C GLU A 416 -8.46 6.55 26.96
N LYS A 417 -9.22 5.66 27.61
CA LYS A 417 -10.60 5.38 27.18
C LYS A 417 -11.51 6.58 27.52
N PRO A 418 -12.38 7.04 26.60
CA PRO A 418 -13.24 8.21 26.87
C PRO A 418 -14.28 7.91 27.95
N ALA A 419 -14.35 8.80 28.94
CA ALA A 419 -15.39 8.79 29.97
C ALA A 419 -16.78 9.08 29.38
N THR A 420 -17.78 8.29 29.79
CA THR A 420 -19.12 8.18 29.19
C THR A 420 -20.14 9.25 29.60
N LYS A 421 -19.74 10.50 29.90
CA LYS A 421 -20.73 11.56 30.19
C LYS A 421 -20.37 12.92 29.58
N PRO A 422 -21.31 13.56 28.85
CA PRO A 422 -21.09 14.89 28.29
C PRO A 422 -21.23 15.97 29.39
N PRO A 423 -20.24 16.86 29.56
CA PRO A 423 -20.42 18.04 30.39
C PRO A 423 -21.27 19.09 29.66
N LYS A 424 -22.09 19.83 30.44
CA LYS A 424 -22.78 21.03 29.97
C LYS A 424 -21.76 22.17 29.78
N ALA A 425 -21.56 22.65 28.55
CA ALA A 425 -21.00 23.99 28.28
C ALA A 425 -21.01 24.32 26.77
N ARG A 426 -21.86 25.26 26.36
CA ARG A 426 -21.93 25.73 24.96
C ARG A 426 -20.67 26.51 24.55
N ASP A 427 -19.96 27.10 25.51
CA ASP A 427 -18.73 27.87 25.29
C ASP A 427 -17.47 26.98 25.25
N LYS A 428 -17.40 25.92 26.08
CA LYS A 428 -16.33 24.92 26.00
C LYS A 428 -16.35 24.17 24.67
N LYS A 429 -17.55 23.95 24.10
CA LYS A 429 -17.69 23.33 22.78
C LYS A 429 -17.01 24.15 21.67
N LYS A 430 -17.15 25.48 21.69
CA LYS A 430 -16.50 26.37 20.72
C LYS A 430 -14.98 26.42 20.89
N GLU A 431 -14.48 26.41 22.12
CA GLU A 431 -13.04 26.36 22.40
C GLU A 431 -12.44 25.03 21.90
N ILE A 432 -13.11 23.90 22.20
CA ILE A 432 -12.71 22.57 21.70
C ILE A 432 -12.79 22.49 20.18
N GLU A 433 -13.87 22.99 19.55
CA GLU A 433 -14.00 23.03 18.08
C GLU A 433 -12.91 23.90 17.43
N LYS A 434 -12.49 24.99 18.09
CA LYS A 434 -11.37 25.82 17.62
C LYS A 434 -10.04 25.06 17.70
N THR A 435 -9.77 24.39 18.82
CA THR A 435 -8.56 23.58 19.00
C THR A 435 -8.52 22.42 18.00
N ILE A 436 -9.64 21.74 17.75
CA ILE A 436 -9.74 20.67 16.75
C ILE A 436 -9.41 21.19 15.36
N ARG A 437 -9.98 22.32 14.93
CA ARG A 437 -9.66 22.92 13.61
C ARG A 437 -8.19 23.29 13.48
N GLU A 438 -7.59 23.78 14.55
CA GLU A 438 -6.18 24.15 14.56
C GLU A 438 -5.26 22.91 14.50
N VAL A 439 -5.64 21.82 15.17
CA VAL A 439 -4.95 20.52 15.06
C VAL A 439 -5.13 19.91 13.67
N ASP A 440 -6.32 19.95 13.08
CA ASP A 440 -6.58 19.47 11.72
C ASP A 440 -5.75 20.25 10.68
N SER A 441 -5.63 21.58 10.84
CA SER A 441 -4.78 22.43 10.00
C SER A 441 -3.30 22.06 10.12
N GLN A 442 -2.84 21.76 11.34
CA GLN A 442 -1.46 21.32 11.60
C GLN A 442 -1.18 19.91 11.05
N LEU A 443 -2.14 18.99 11.13
CA LEU A 443 -2.05 17.65 10.52
C LEU A 443 -2.04 17.72 8.99
N TYR A 444 -2.87 18.58 8.40
CA TYR A 444 -2.85 18.82 6.96
C TYR A 444 -1.50 19.36 6.48
N LEU A 445 -0.91 20.30 7.24
CA LEU A 445 0.44 20.80 6.96
C LEU A 445 1.48 19.69 7.06
N LEU A 446 1.39 18.84 8.09
CA LEU A 446 2.28 17.70 8.31
C LEU A 446 2.23 16.72 7.13
N GLU A 447 1.02 16.34 6.69
CA GLU A 447 0.82 15.45 5.54
C GLU A 447 1.45 16.01 4.26
N LYS A 448 1.24 17.31 3.99
CA LYS A 448 1.82 17.97 2.81
C LYS A 448 3.34 18.06 2.87
N LEU A 449 3.92 18.27 4.05
CA LEU A 449 5.37 18.27 4.24
C LEU A 449 5.97 16.85 4.10
N ILE A 450 5.26 15.81 4.52
CA ILE A 450 5.64 14.40 4.30
C ILE A 450 5.61 14.04 2.81
N GLU A 451 4.58 14.48 2.08
CA GLU A 451 4.52 14.31 0.61
C GLU A 451 5.72 14.97 -0.07
N LEU A 452 6.08 16.20 0.34
CA LEU A 452 7.26 16.90 -0.17
C LEU A 452 8.58 16.20 0.19
N LYS A 453 8.68 15.51 1.34
CA LYS A 453 9.85 14.65 1.67
C LYS A 453 10.01 13.52 0.64
N GLY A 454 8.91 13.00 0.09
CA GLY A 454 8.93 11.98 -0.97
C GLY A 454 9.48 12.48 -2.31
N ASP A 455 9.25 13.75 -2.63
CA ASP A 455 9.66 14.41 -3.88
C ASP A 455 11.14 14.84 -3.91
N LEU A 456 11.82 14.83 -2.76
CA LEU A 456 13.25 15.17 -2.64
C LEU A 456 14.20 14.16 -3.29
N LYS A 457 13.69 13.10 -3.94
CA LYS A 457 14.49 12.09 -4.66
C LYS A 457 14.98 12.54 -6.03
N ASP A 458 14.55 13.70 -6.53
CA ASP A 458 14.85 14.13 -7.90
C ASP A 458 15.55 15.51 -7.90
N PHE A 459 16.82 15.49 -8.28
CA PHE A 459 17.87 16.40 -7.82
C PHE A 459 18.17 17.54 -8.82
N SER A 460 17.19 18.40 -9.11
CA SER A 460 17.48 19.65 -9.81
C SER A 460 17.39 20.84 -8.85
N SER A 461 18.35 21.77 -8.95
CA SER A 461 18.37 23.01 -8.16
C SER A 461 17.10 23.87 -8.34
N GLY A 462 16.40 23.69 -9.46
CA GLY A 462 15.08 24.27 -9.70
C GLY A 462 13.99 23.69 -8.79
N LYS A 463 14.01 22.38 -8.52
CA LYS A 463 13.03 21.71 -7.65
C LYS A 463 13.18 22.07 -6.18
N ILE A 464 14.41 22.32 -5.70
CA ILE A 464 14.65 22.71 -4.30
C ILE A 464 13.96 24.05 -3.99
N LYS A 465 14.15 25.05 -4.86
CA LYS A 465 13.51 26.36 -4.70
C LYS A 465 11.98 26.28 -4.82
N GLU A 466 11.49 25.42 -5.71
CA GLU A 466 10.05 25.13 -5.83
C GLU A 466 9.48 24.52 -4.55
N ILE A 467 10.21 23.62 -3.87
CA ILE A 467 9.82 23.03 -2.59
C ILE A 467 9.80 24.09 -1.48
N GLU A 468 10.82 24.95 -1.39
CA GLU A 468 10.84 26.06 -0.42
C GLU A 468 9.65 27.01 -0.61
N ASP A 469 9.34 27.38 -1.86
CA ASP A 469 8.20 28.23 -2.18
C ASP A 469 6.85 27.54 -1.87
N LYS A 470 6.74 26.22 -2.11
CA LYS A 470 5.55 25.42 -1.72
C LYS A 470 5.37 25.37 -0.21
N ILE A 471 6.45 25.17 0.54
CA ILE A 471 6.42 25.16 2.02
C ILE A 471 5.90 26.51 2.52
N LYS A 472 6.46 27.61 2.02
CA LYS A 472 6.06 28.97 2.43
C LYS A 472 4.60 29.27 2.11
N LYS A 473 4.12 28.85 0.93
CA LYS A 473 2.72 29.02 0.53
C LYS A 473 1.76 28.22 1.42
N LEU A 474 2.11 26.99 1.77
CA LEU A 474 1.31 26.14 2.67
C LEU A 474 1.20 26.75 4.08
N GLU A 475 2.25 27.40 4.58
CA GLU A 475 2.20 28.15 5.84
C GLU A 475 1.26 29.36 5.78
N GLU A 476 1.28 30.12 4.69
CA GLU A 476 0.37 31.25 4.50
C GLU A 476 -1.10 30.79 4.38
N GLU A 477 -1.35 29.61 3.80
CA GLU A 477 -2.69 29.05 3.67
C GLU A 477 -3.23 28.52 5.02
N THR A 478 -2.37 27.87 5.81
CA THR A 478 -2.74 27.32 7.13
C THR A 478 -2.85 28.38 8.22
N GLY A 479 -2.09 29.48 8.12
CA GLY A 479 -2.21 30.63 9.03
C GLY A 479 -3.42 31.54 8.78
N LYS A 480 -4.14 31.36 7.65
CA LYS A 480 -5.34 32.13 7.28
C LYS A 480 -6.67 31.44 7.63
N GLN A 481 -6.65 30.14 7.95
CA GLN A 481 -7.82 29.33 8.34
C GLN A 481 -8.04 29.37 9.85
#